data_AF-A0A524GVU9-F1
#
_entry.id   AF-A0A524GVU9-F1
#
_cell.length_a   1.000
_cell.length_b   1.000
_cell.length_c   1.000
_cell.angle_alpha   90.00
_cell.angle_beta   90.00
_cell.angle_gamma   90.00
#
_symmetry.space_group_name_H-M   'P 1'
#
loop_
_entity.id
_entity.type
_entity.pdbx_description
1 polymer ?
#
loop_
_entity_poly.entity_id
_entity_poly.type
_entity_poly.pdbx_seq_one_letter_code
_entity_poly.pdbx_strand_id
1 'polypeptide(L)'
;MAVDLFYFLVFPGLLFAGITGGFLSWFDRKITARVQFRKGPPLLQPFYDFFKLLLVKETILPMHVSPIIFLLAPIFSVFWATMAGVFILLPLFNITTGFMCDLLVIF
;
A
#
# COMPACT_ATOMS: atom_id res chain seq x y z
N MET A 1 -5.36 -14.81 -17.44
CA MET A 1 -4.48 -15.27 -16.33
C MET A 1 -3.20 -14.45 -16.22
N ALA A 2 -2.23 -14.53 -17.15
CA ALA A 2 -0.98 -13.78 -17.03
C ALA A 2 -1.17 -12.24 -17.07
N VAL A 3 -2.12 -11.79 -17.88
CA VAL A 3 -2.49 -10.36 -18.02
C VAL A 3 -3.12 -9.84 -16.72
N ASP A 4 -3.99 -10.62 -16.07
CA ASP A 4 -4.63 -10.25 -14.81
C ASP A 4 -3.62 -10.18 -13.67
N LEU A 5 -2.64 -11.10 -13.67
CA LEU A 5 -1.53 -11.09 -12.71
C LEU A 5 -0.63 -9.85 -12.87
N PHE A 6 -0.44 -9.39 -14.11
CA PHE A 6 0.28 -8.15 -14.40
C PHE A 6 -0.49 -6.94 -13.87
N TYR A 7 -1.81 -6.90 -14.04
CA TYR A 7 -2.63 -5.80 -13.50
C TYR A 7 -2.62 -5.75 -11.98
N PHE A 8 -2.61 -6.92 -11.32
CA PHE A 8 -2.51 -7.01 -9.87
C PHE A 8 -1.14 -6.61 -9.32
N LEU A 9 -0.05 -7.07 -9.94
CA LEU A 9 1.30 -6.85 -9.40
C LEU A 9 1.90 -5.50 -9.80
N VAL A 10 1.72 -5.07 -11.04
CA VAL A 10 2.48 -3.96 -11.62
C VAL A 10 1.65 -2.69 -11.69
N PHE A 11 0.62 -2.68 -12.53
CA PHE A 11 -0.23 -1.52 -12.73
C PHE A 11 -1.65 -1.98 -13.07
N PRO A 12 -2.69 -1.58 -12.32
CA PRO A 12 -2.72 -0.51 -11.31
C PRO A 12 -2.53 -0.96 -9.85
N GLY A 13 -2.26 -2.25 -9.59
CA GLY A 13 -2.23 -2.80 -8.23
C GLY A 13 -0.98 -2.49 -7.39
N LEU A 14 -0.23 -3.53 -7.00
CA LEU A 14 0.71 -3.49 -5.87
C LEU A 14 1.83 -2.47 -6.02
N LEU A 15 2.57 -2.49 -7.14
CA LEU A 15 3.70 -1.58 -7.34
C LEU A 15 3.23 -0.13 -7.52
N PHE A 16 2.19 0.09 -8.33
CA PHE A 16 1.65 1.42 -8.55
C PHE A 16 1.07 2.03 -7.26
N ALA A 17 0.23 1.30 -6.53
CA ALA A 17 -0.35 1.76 -5.27
C ALA A 17 0.72 1.95 -4.18
N GLY A 18 1.74 1.09 -4.12
CA GLY A 18 2.83 1.21 -3.15
C GLY A 18 3.71 2.45 -3.41
N ILE A 19 4.10 2.70 -4.67
CA ILE A 19 4.91 3.86 -5.03
C ILE A 19 4.12 5.15 -4.83
N THR A 20 2.89 5.21 -5.34
CA THR A 20 2.02 6.39 -5.18
C THR A 20 1.68 6.64 -3.70
N GLY A 21 1.42 5.61 -2.92
CA GLY A 21 1.24 5.70 -1.46
C GLY A 21 2.47 6.25 -0.74
N GLY A 22 3.69 5.85 -1.16
CA GLY A 22 4.94 6.42 -0.65
C GLY A 22 5.07 7.92 -0.94
N PHE A 23 4.72 8.36 -2.15
CA PHE A 23 4.68 9.79 -2.52
C PHE A 23 3.60 10.56 -1.76
N LEU A 24 2.41 9.99 -1.57
CA LEU A 24 1.34 10.59 -0.77
C LEU A 24 1.76 10.75 0.69
N SER A 25 2.45 9.76 1.27
CA SER A 25 3.01 9.85 2.62
C SER A 25 4.07 10.97 2.73
N TRP A 26 4.92 11.13 1.71
CA TRP A 26 5.84 12.27 1.66
C TRP A 26 5.08 13.60 1.63
N PHE A 27 4.07 13.71 0.77
CA PHE A 27 3.28 14.92 0.58
C PHE A 27 2.56 15.32 1.86
N ASP A 28 1.90 14.38 2.53
CA ASP A 28 1.23 14.58 3.82
C ASP A 28 2.21 15.08 4.90
N ARG A 29 3.38 14.43 5.01
CA ARG A 29 4.46 14.87 5.93
C ARG A 29 4.96 16.27 5.60
N LYS A 30 5.00 16.65 4.31
CA LYS A 30 5.44 17.98 3.89
C LYS A 30 4.40 19.04 4.26
N ILE A 31 3.12 18.78 4.02
CA ILE A 31 2.01 19.68 4.39
C ILE A 31 1.97 19.84 5.90
N THR A 32 1.97 18.74 6.65
CA THR A 32 1.94 18.76 8.11
C THR A 32 3.13 19.57 8.68
N ALA A 33 4.31 19.44 8.09
CA ALA A 33 5.46 20.25 8.48
C ALA A 33 5.28 21.75 8.19
N ARG A 34 4.67 22.12 7.06
CA ARG A 34 4.37 23.52 6.72
C ARG A 34 3.36 24.13 7.69
N VAL A 35 2.30 23.40 8.03
CA VAL A 35 1.29 23.83 9.02
C VAL A 35 1.93 24.04 10.40
N GLN A 36 2.90 23.19 10.76
CA GLN A 36 3.64 23.30 12.02
C GLN A 36 4.84 24.25 11.96
N PHE A 37 4.98 25.06 10.90
CA PHE A 37 6.09 26.00 10.70
C PHE A 37 7.50 25.38 10.82
N ARG A 38 7.64 24.09 10.47
CA ARG A 38 8.91 23.37 10.45
C ARG A 38 9.31 23.00 9.03
N LYS A 39 10.62 22.82 8.79
CA LYS A 39 11.08 22.29 7.49
C LYS A 39 10.73 20.81 7.40
N GLY A 40 9.87 20.47 6.44
CA GLY A 40 9.47 19.08 6.21
C GLY A 40 10.54 18.22 5.52
N PRO A 41 10.40 16.90 5.59
CA PRO A 41 11.41 15.92 5.20
C PRO A 41 11.76 15.89 3.70
N PRO A 42 12.95 15.36 3.31
CA PRO A 42 13.31 15.09 1.92
C PRO A 42 12.40 14.05 1.26
N LEU A 43 12.34 14.09 -0.07
CA LEU A 43 11.41 13.31 -0.89
C LEU A 43 11.57 11.79 -0.75
N LEU A 44 12.81 11.30 -0.68
CA LEU A 44 13.10 9.87 -0.58
C LEU A 44 12.94 9.31 0.84
N GLN A 45 12.62 10.15 1.84
CA GLN A 45 12.58 9.71 3.23
C GLN A 45 11.57 8.57 3.52
N PRO A 46 10.33 8.59 2.99
CA PRO A 46 9.39 7.49 3.23
C PRO A 46 9.88 6.14 2.69
N PHE A 47 10.62 6.15 1.58
CA PHE A 47 11.23 4.93 1.04
C PHE A 47 12.33 4.41 1.95
N TYR A 48 13.21 5.29 2.46
CA TYR A 48 14.23 4.89 3.42
C TYR A 48 13.64 4.37 4.73
N ASP A 49 12.57 5.00 5.23
CA ASP A 49 11.87 4.56 6.43
C ASP A 49 11.27 3.15 6.22
N PHE A 50 10.70 2.87 5.04
CA PHE A 50 10.21 1.55 4.68
C PHE A 50 11.32 0.49 4.70
N PHE A 51 12.43 0.73 3.98
CA PHE A 51 13.56 -0.22 3.96
C PHE A 51 14.20 -0.40 5.33
N LYS A 52 14.26 0.67 6.14
CA LYS A 52 14.76 0.60 7.51
C LYS A 52 13.89 -0.32 8.38
N LEU A 53 12.58 -0.24 8.27
CA LEU A 53 11.69 -1.10 9.03
C LEU A 53 11.74 -2.56 8.54
N LEU A 54 11.92 -2.78 7.25
CA LEU A 54 11.91 -4.12 6.66
C LEU A 54 13.24 -4.88 6.86
N LEU A 55 14.38 -4.20 6.72
CA LEU A 55 15.71 -4.84 6.69
C LEU A 55 16.50 -4.66 7.99
N VAL A 56 16.21 -3.61 8.78
CA VAL A 56 17.08 -3.22 9.90
C VAL A 56 16.43 -3.50 11.26
N LYS A 57 15.10 -3.52 11.35
CA LYS A 57 14.41 -3.77 12.62
C LYS A 57 14.00 -5.23 12.76
N GLU A 58 14.22 -5.77 13.97
CA GLU A 58 13.72 -7.08 14.36
C GLU A 58 12.22 -7.04 14.62
N THR A 59 11.53 -8.10 14.23
CA THR A 59 10.10 -8.28 14.51
C THR A 59 9.92 -8.72 15.96
N ILE A 60 9.47 -7.79 16.81
CA ILE A 60 9.23 -8.06 18.23
C ILE A 60 7.86 -8.75 18.37
N LEU A 61 7.86 -10.01 18.79
CA LEU A 61 6.64 -10.79 19.04
C LEU A 61 6.24 -10.72 20.52
N PRO A 62 5.02 -10.28 20.86
CA PRO A 62 4.55 -10.25 22.24
C PRO A 62 4.27 -11.66 22.78
N MET A 63 4.61 -11.90 24.05
CA MET A 63 4.57 -13.22 24.70
C MET A 63 3.17 -13.86 24.78
N HIS A 64 2.11 -13.05 24.81
CA HIS A 64 0.73 -13.51 25.00
C HIS A 64 -0.13 -13.49 23.73
N VAL A 65 0.48 -13.50 22.55
CA VAL A 65 -0.24 -13.46 21.26
C VAL A 65 0.13 -14.67 20.41
N SER A 66 -0.84 -15.20 19.68
CA SER A 66 -0.58 -16.26 18.70
C SER A 66 0.36 -15.72 17.61
N PRO A 67 1.55 -16.31 17.42
CA PRO A 67 2.55 -15.78 16.49
C PRO A 67 2.06 -15.82 15.03
N ILE A 68 1.26 -16.84 14.68
CA ILE A 68 0.73 -17.05 13.34
C ILE A 68 -0.19 -15.88 12.93
N ILE A 69 -1.19 -15.55 13.75
CA ILE A 69 -2.15 -14.48 13.42
C ILE A 69 -1.44 -13.13 13.32
N PHE A 70 -0.48 -12.88 14.22
CA PHE A 70 0.28 -11.62 14.21
C PHE A 70 1.13 -11.44 12.94
N LEU A 71 1.76 -12.51 12.45
CA LEU A 71 2.57 -12.46 11.24
C LEU A 71 1.72 -12.46 9.95
N LEU A 72 0.56 -13.13 9.96
CA LEU A 72 -0.33 -13.18 8.80
C LEU A 72 -1.16 -11.90 8.63
N ALA A 73 -1.52 -11.21 9.72
CA ALA A 73 -2.32 -9.99 9.68
C ALA A 73 -1.79 -8.91 8.70
N PRO A 74 -0.51 -8.50 8.72
CA PRO A 74 0.00 -7.51 7.78
C PRO A 74 -0.01 -8.02 6.33
N ILE A 75 0.16 -9.33 6.09
CA ILE A 75 0.12 -9.92 4.75
C ILE A 75 -1.29 -9.82 4.18
N PHE A 76 -2.31 -10.22 4.96
CA PHE A 76 -3.70 -10.08 4.56
C PHE A 76 -4.12 -8.63 4.36
N SER A 77 -3.62 -7.71 5.20
CA SER A 77 -3.87 -6.27 5.06
C SER A 77 -3.38 -5.74 3.72
N VAL A 78 -2.14 -6.04 3.33
CA VAL A 78 -1.57 -5.60 2.04
C VAL A 78 -2.32 -6.24 0.87
N PHE A 79 -2.66 -7.53 0.97
CA PHE A 79 -3.40 -8.23 -0.07
C PHE A 79 -4.77 -7.59 -0.31
N TRP A 80 -5.55 -7.35 0.75
CA TRP A 80 -6.87 -6.75 0.65
C TRP A 80 -6.82 -5.29 0.15
N ALA A 81 -5.86 -4.51 0.65
CA ALA A 81 -5.65 -3.13 0.18
C ALA A 81 -5.30 -3.08 -1.32
N THR A 82 -4.49 -4.03 -1.79
CA THR A 82 -4.13 -4.13 -3.22
C THR A 82 -5.34 -4.55 -4.06
N MET A 83 -6.13 -5.52 -3.60
CA MET A 83 -7.36 -5.95 -4.26
C MET A 83 -8.36 -4.80 -4.41
N ALA A 84 -8.62 -4.06 -3.33
CA ALA A 84 -9.48 -2.89 -3.37
C ALA A 84 -8.96 -1.81 -4.34
N GLY A 85 -7.65 -1.55 -4.35
CA GLY A 85 -7.02 -0.62 -5.28
C GLY A 85 -7.22 -1.04 -6.75
N VAL A 86 -7.06 -2.33 -7.06
CA VAL A 86 -7.27 -2.85 -8.43
C VAL A 86 -8.73 -2.70 -8.87
N PHE A 87 -9.70 -3.05 -8.02
CA PHE A 87 -11.12 -2.90 -8.34
C PHE A 87 -11.56 -1.44 -8.54
N ILE A 88 -10.91 -0.48 -7.88
CA ILE A 88 -11.17 0.96 -8.10
C ILE A 88 -10.48 1.46 -9.37
N LEU A 89 -9.21 1.09 -9.57
CA LEU A 89 -8.36 1.69 -10.60
C LEU A 89 -8.58 1.08 -11.99
N LEU A 90 -8.93 -0.20 -12.11
CA LEU A 90 -9.23 -0.82 -13.41
C LEU A 90 -10.36 -0.10 -14.19
N PRO A 91 -11.56 0.13 -13.60
CA PRO A 91 -12.61 0.86 -14.29
C PRO A 91 -12.24 2.33 -14.52
N LEU A 92 -11.45 2.95 -13.62
CA LEU A 92 -10.98 4.32 -13.79
C LEU A 92 -10.11 4.49 -15.06
N PHE A 93 -9.31 3.46 -15.40
CA PHE A 93 -8.48 3.46 -16.61
C PHE A 93 -9.17 2.85 -17.84
N ASN A 94 -10.50 2.66 -17.82
CA ASN A 94 -11.29 2.03 -18.89
C ASN A 94 -10.85 0.60 -19.27
N ILE A 95 -10.28 -0.16 -18.33
CA ILE A 95 -9.86 -1.55 -18.56
C ILE A 95 -10.99 -2.49 -18.15
N THR A 96 -11.66 -3.11 -19.13
CA THR A 96 -12.86 -3.95 -18.92
C THR A 96 -12.53 -5.44 -18.79
N THR A 97 -11.54 -5.78 -17.96
CA THR A 97 -11.21 -7.19 -17.66
C THR A 97 -11.96 -7.73 -16.42
N GLY A 98 -12.78 -6.90 -15.78
CA GLY A 98 -13.50 -7.19 -14.54
C GLY A 98 -15.01 -7.45 -14.71
N PHE A 99 -15.67 -7.77 -13.60
CA PHE A 99 -17.11 -7.97 -13.55
C PHE A 99 -17.82 -6.64 -13.26
N MET A 100 -19.05 -6.48 -13.76
CA MET A 100 -19.79 -5.21 -13.66
C MET A 100 -20.09 -4.77 -12.21
N CYS A 101 -19.98 -5.68 -11.24
CA CYS A 101 -20.22 -5.42 -9.81
C CYS A 101 -18.95 -5.38 -8.94
N ASP A 102 -17.75 -5.23 -9.52
CA ASP A 102 -16.50 -5.24 -8.75
C ASP A 102 -16.42 -4.14 -7.68
N LEU A 103 -17.08 -2.99 -7.89
CA LEU A 103 -17.16 -1.91 -6.89
C LEU A 103 -18.06 -2.26 -5.70
N LEU A 104 -19.04 -3.15 -5.86
CA LEU A 104 -19.92 -3.59 -4.78
C LEU A 104 -19.19 -4.49 -3.78
N VAL A 105 -18.12 -5.16 -4.21
CA VAL A 105 -17.28 -6.03 -3.36
C VAL A 105 -16.45 -5.23 -2.35
N ILE A 106 -16.23 -3.94 -2.62
CA ILE A 106 -15.41 -3.06 -1.78
C ILE A 106 -16.21 -2.50 -0.59
N PHE A 107 -17.53 -2.35 -0.75
CA PHE A 107 -18.44 -1.80 0.27
C PHE A 107 -19.02 -2.90 1.16
#